data_AF-A0A3D4FGV8-F1
#
_entry.id   AF-A0A3D4FGV8-F1
#
_cell.length_a   1.000
_cell.length_b   1.000
_cell.length_c   1.000
_cell.angle_alpha   90.00
_cell.angle_beta   90.00
_cell.angle_gamma   90.00
#
_symmetry.space_group_name_H-M   'P 1'
#
loop_
_entity.id
_entity.type
_entity.pdbx_description
1 polymer ?
#
loop_
_entity_poly.entity_id
_entity_poly.type
_entity_poly.pdbx_seq_one_letter_code
_entity_poly.pdbx_strand_id
1 'polypeptide(L)' 'LKVNIDVDQFMRVLDNFLTNALKYAYKPSKVLIEANKVENKVKIIVKNKGDNISEDEINKIFDKF' A
#
# COMPACT_ATOMS: atom_id res chain seq x y z
N LEU A 1 2.87 4.50 18.09
CA LEU A 1 4.09 3.89 17.51
C LEU A 1 5.04 5.02 17.11
N LYS A 2 6.33 4.93 17.43
CA LYS A 2 7.34 5.89 16.96
C LYS A 2 8.39 5.13 16.15
N VAL A 3 8.75 5.67 14.99
CA VAL A 3 9.72 5.09 14.06
C VAL A 3 10.57 6.22 13.48
N ASN A 4 11.81 5.90 13.14
CA ASN A 4 12.68 6.81 12.40
C ASN A 4 12.49 6.52 10.91
N ILE A 5 12.06 7.54 10.16
CA ILE A 5 11.80 7.47 8.72
C ILE A 5 12.21 8.78 8.05
N ASP A 6 12.52 8.72 6.76
CA ASP A 6 12.49 9.89 5.89
C ASP A 6 11.02 10.20 5.56
N VAL A 7 10.53 11.33 6.03
CA VAL A 7 9.11 11.70 5.91
C VAL A 7 8.72 11.89 4.44
N ASP A 8 9.56 12.54 3.64
CA ASP A 8 9.24 12.88 2.25
C ASP A 8 9.18 11.61 1.39
N GLN A 9 10.16 10.71 1.54
CA GLN A 9 10.16 9.44 0.83
C GLN A 9 9.01 8.55 1.28
N PHE A 10 8.72 8.50 2.59
CA PHE A 10 7.61 7.69 3.11
C PHE A 10 6.24 8.19 2.63
N MET A 11 6.04 9.51 2.61
CA MET A 11 4.80 10.10 2.10
C MET A 11 4.57 9.75 0.63
N ARG A 12 5.62 9.72 -0.20
CA ARG A 12 5.51 9.27 -1.61
C ARG A 12 5.06 7.81 -1.72
N VAL A 13 5.66 6.93 -0.92
CA VAL A 13 5.29 5.49 -0.92
C VAL A 13 3.84 5.31 -0.47
N LEU A 14 3.44 6.02 0.60
CA LEU A 14 2.09 5.92 1.13
C LEU A 14 1.04 6.45 0.13
N ASP A 15 1.32 7.58 -0.53
CA ASP A 15 0.43 8.17 -1.54
C ASP A 15 0.25 7.22 -2.74
N ASN A 16 1.33 6.60 -3.21
CA ASN A 16 1.26 5.60 -4.28
C ASN A 16 0.35 4.41 -3.89
N PHE A 17 0.49 3.91 -2.67
CA PHE A 17 -0.29 2.77 -2.21
C PHE A 17 -1.76 3.14 -2.02
N LEU A 18 -2.06 4.32 -1.46
CA LEU A 18 -3.43 4.80 -1.27
C LEU A 18 -4.11 5.07 -2.61
N THR A 19 -3.40 5.73 -3.54
CA THR A 19 -3.92 6.01 -4.88
C THR A 19 -4.23 4.72 -5.63
N ASN A 20 -3.33 3.73 -5.58
CA ASN A 20 -3.59 2.42 -6.18
C ASN A 20 -4.78 1.72 -5.52
N ALA A 21 -4.84 1.71 -4.18
CA ALA A 21 -5.95 1.09 -3.47
C ALA A 21 -7.30 1.72 -3.83
N LEU A 22 -7.37 3.05 -3.98
CA LEU A 22 -8.59 3.76 -4.39
C LEU A 22 -8.93 3.55 -5.88
N LYS A 23 -7.91 3.53 -6.75
CA LYS A 23 -8.08 3.34 -8.20
C LYS A 23 -8.64 1.96 -8.54
N TYR A 24 -8.13 0.92 -7.86
CA TYR A 24 -8.50 -0.48 -8.11
C TYR A 24 -9.53 -1.03 -7.12
N ALA A 25 -10.08 -0.18 -6.23
CA ALA A 25 -11.18 -0.59 -5.37
C ALA A 25 -12.49 -0.72 -6.14
N TYR A 26 -13.22 -1.82 -5.91
CA TYR A 26 -14.63 -1.92 -6.28
C TYR A 26 -15.44 -0.81 -5.60
N LYS A 27 -16.48 -0.33 -6.26
CA LYS A 27 -17.38 0.70 -5.73
C LYS A 27 -18.80 0.14 -5.60
N PRO A 28 -19.46 0.24 -4.43
CA PRO A 28 -18.95 0.79 -3.17
C PRO A 28 -18.10 -0.24 -2.39
N SER A 29 -16.91 0.15 -1.93
CA SER A 29 -16.14 -0.63 -0.96
C SER A 29 -15.24 0.29 -0.09
N LYS A 30 -14.63 -0.29 0.94
CA LYS A 30 -13.73 0.42 1.86
C LYS A 30 -12.28 0.08 1.54
N VAL A 31 -11.41 1.08 1.63
CA VAL A 31 -9.96 0.88 1.76
C VAL A 31 -9.63 0.84 3.26
N LEU A 32 -8.91 -0.19 3.68
CA LEU A 32 -8.47 -0.40 5.05
C LEU A 32 -7.00 -0.01 5.17
N ILE A 33 -6.66 0.76 6.20
CA ILE A 33 -5.29 1.15 6.53
C ILE A 33 -5.01 0.70 7.96
N GLU A 34 -3.93 -0.06 8.16
CA GLU A 34 -3.52 -0.55 9.47
C GLU A 34 -2.04 -0.30 9.72
N ALA A 35 -1.68 -0.05 10.97
CA ALA A 35 -0.30 0.09 11.41
C ALA A 35 -0.07 -0.78 12.65
N ASN A 36 0.72 -1.84 12.49
CA ASN A 36 0.96 -2.82 13.53
C ASN A 36 2.44 -2.85 13.91
N LYS A 37 2.77 -2.89 15.20
CA LYS A 37 4.14 -3.20 15.63
C LYS A 37 4.38 -4.69 15.43
N VAL A 38 5.43 -5.04 14.70
CA VAL A 38 5.87 -6.42 14.53
C VAL A 38 7.35 -6.44 14.90
N GLU A 39 7.65 -7.07 16.04
CA GLU A 39 8.98 -7.05 16.65
C GLU A 39 9.52 -5.62 16.82
N ASN A 40 10.66 -5.32 16.18
CA ASN A 40 11.32 -4.02 16.19
C ASN A 40 10.97 -3.14 14.98
N LYS A 41 9.91 -3.48 14.25
CA LYS A 41 9.45 -2.75 13.06
C LYS A 41 7.99 -2.36 13.16
N VAL A 42 7.56 -1.47 12.27
CA VAL A 42 6.15 -1.17 12.05
C VAL A 42 5.77 -1.70 10.67
N LYS A 43 4.70 -2.49 10.64
CA LYS A 43 4.06 -3.00 9.43
C LYS A 43 2.87 -2.10 9.10
N ILE A 44 2.95 -1.40 7.97
CA ILE A 44 1.84 -0.65 7.41
C ILE A 44 1.14 -1.53 6.37
N ILE A 45 -0.19 -1.59 6.42
CA ILE A 45 -1.01 -2.39 5.51
C ILE A 45 -2.03 -1.46 4.88
N VAL A 46 -2.09 -1.45 3.55
CA VAL A 46 -3.14 -0.79 2.75
C VAL A 46 -3.85 -1.89 1.98
N LYS A 47 -5.17 -2.03 2.18
CA LYS A 47 -5.96 -3.12 1.61
C LYS A 47 -7.26 -2.59 0.99
N ASN A 48 -7.56 -2.98 -0.24
CA ASN A 48 -8.83 -2.76 -0.92
C ASN A 48 -9.45 -4.10 -1.37
N LYS A 49 -10.74 -4.07 -1.71
CA LYS A 49 -11.38 -5.14 -2.49
C LYS A 49 -11.32 -4.72 -3.96
N GLY A 50 -10.80 -5.58 -4.82
CA GLY A 50 -10.62 -5.30 -6.24
C GLY A 50 -10.33 -6.58 -7.01
N ASP A 51 -10.07 -6.43 -8.30
CA ASP A 51 -9.67 -7.56 -9.14
C ASP A 51 -8.32 -8.11 -8.68
N ASN A 52 -8.13 -9.41 -8.87
CA ASN A 52 -6.84 -10.03 -8.64
C ASN A 52 -5.85 -9.50 -9.69
N ILE A 53 -4.65 -9.14 -9.24
CA ILE A 53 -3.52 -8.87 -10.13
C ILE A 53 -3.05 -10.21 -10.68
N SER A 54 -2.88 -10.32 -11.99
CA SER A 54 -2.33 -11.53 -12.59
C SER A 54 -0.88 -11.78 -12.13
N GLU A 55 -0.40 -13.03 -12.19
CA GLU A 55 0.98 -13.35 -11.81
C GLU A 55 2.03 -12.65 -12.69
N ASP A 56 1.72 -12.39 -13.96
CA ASP A 56 2.62 -11.66 -14.85
C ASP A 56 2.69 -10.16 -14.50
N GLU A 57 1.57 -9.58 -14.09
CA GLU A 57 1.52 -8.18 -13.69
C GLU A 57 2.12 -7.95 -12.30
N ILE A 58 1.90 -8.86 -11.34
CA ILE A 58 2.38 -8.70 -9.97
C ILE A 58 3.92 -8.62 -9.92
N ASN A 59 4.60 -9.33 -10.81
CA ASN A 59 6.05 -9.30 -10.94
C ASN A 59 6.58 -7.97 -11.52
N LYS A 60 5.73 -7.18 -12.16
CA LYS A 60 6.09 -5.93 -12.86
C LYS A 60 5.63 -4.67 -12.14
N ILE A 61 4.88 -4.76 -11.03
CA ILE A 61 4.30 -3.58 -10.35
C ILE A 61 5.35 -2.60 -9.79
N PHE A 62 6.61 -3.03 -9.65
CA PHE A 62 7.73 -2.21 -9.20
C PHE A 62 8.72 -1.85 -10.32
N ASP A 63 8.49 -2.33 -11.54
CA ASP A 63 9.32 -1.94 -12.67
C ASP A 63 9.09 -0.45 -12.96
N LYS A 64 10.18 0.26 -13.27
CA LYS A 64 10.06 1.64 -13.74
C LYS A 64 9.35 1.62 -15.09
N PHE A 65 8.31 2.44 -15.22
CA PHE A 65 7.73 2.80 -16.52
C PHE A 65 8.80 3.46 -17.40
#